data_AF-M2ABK3-F1
#
_entry.id   AF-M2ABK3-F1
#
_cell.length_a   1.000
_cell.length_b   1.000
_cell.length_c   1.000
_cell.angle_alpha   90.00
_cell.angle_beta   90.00
_cell.angle_gamma   90.00
#
_symmetry.space_group_name_H-M   'P 1'
#
loop_
_entity.id
_entity.type
_entity.pdbx_description
1 polymer ?
#
loop_
_entity_poly.entity_id
_entity_poly.type
_entity_poly.pdbx_seq_one_letter_code
_entity_poly.pdbx_strand_id
1 'polypeptide(L)'
;MKTGLFFTIFFILWIGPIIAGVFVAKKKNRSPHWFWLGIWPGIGLWVFIIMLILKSLEICESCNKAIPNGAKVCPYCGKETMLASKTTEEIKTIKKRENKKIIITVFTVLLIIFILVAGIFIFVGMAFKNSEPFKHSIELIENNSEIMEYIGNNYRQTGMILGSINVSGDSTGNASIMYKIKGKNGISRIYVKAEKENGIWIYQKILFYKELGSTDVIDLLEEK
;
A
#
# COMPACT_ATOMS: atom_id res chain seq x y z
N MET A 1 -6.75 11.68 -11.01
CA MET A 1 -5.80 10.58 -11.33
C MET A 1 -6.17 10.08 -12.72
N LYS A 2 -5.27 10.05 -13.71
CA LYS A 2 -5.60 9.40 -14.99
C LYS A 2 -6.06 7.99 -14.64
N THR A 3 -7.29 7.60 -14.96
CA THR A 3 -7.87 6.29 -14.66
C THR A 3 -6.89 5.16 -15.03
N GLY A 4 -6.12 5.34 -16.10
CA GLY A 4 -5.02 4.44 -16.47
C GLY A 4 -3.96 4.19 -15.40
N LEU A 5 -3.55 5.19 -14.60
CA LEU A 5 -2.56 5.01 -13.53
C LEU A 5 -3.11 4.19 -12.35
N PHE A 6 -4.41 4.28 -12.07
CA PHE A 6 -5.05 3.45 -11.06
C PHE A 6 -5.09 1.99 -11.49
N PHE A 7 -5.53 1.74 -12.72
CA PHE A 7 -5.59 0.39 -13.26
C PHE A 7 -4.21 -0.24 -13.37
N THR A 8 -3.18 0.50 -13.79
CA THR A 8 -1.81 -0.05 -13.86
C THR A 8 -1.30 -0.44 -12.47
N ILE A 9 -1.49 0.40 -11.45
CA ILE A 9 -1.10 0.06 -10.07
C ILE A 9 -1.87 -1.16 -9.56
N PHE A 10 -3.17 -1.23 -9.82
CA PHE A 10 -4.00 -2.38 -9.45
C PHE A 10 -3.52 -3.68 -10.11
N PHE A 11 -3.27 -3.65 -11.42
CA PHE A 11 -2.75 -4.81 -12.15
C PHE A 11 -1.35 -5.21 -11.69
N ILE A 12 -0.46 -4.27 -11.41
CA ILE A 12 0.89 -4.57 -10.90
C ILE A 12 0.81 -5.22 -9.51
N LEU A 13 -0.01 -4.67 -8.61
CA LEU A 13 -0.18 -5.22 -7.26
C LEU A 13 -0.89 -6.57 -7.24
N TRP A 14 -1.70 -6.86 -8.25
CA TRP A 14 -2.42 -8.13 -8.34
C TRP A 14 -1.66 -9.21 -9.10
N ILE A 15 -1.13 -8.88 -10.28
CA ILE A 15 -0.42 -9.82 -11.17
C ILE A 15 1.02 -10.04 -10.69
N GLY A 16 1.67 -9.01 -10.13
CA GLY A 16 3.05 -9.07 -9.66
C GLY A 16 3.32 -10.23 -8.68
N PRO A 17 2.52 -10.40 -7.60
CA PRO A 17 2.66 -11.52 -6.67
C PRO A 17 2.47 -12.90 -7.32
N ILE A 18 1.60 -13.00 -8.33
CA ILE A 18 1.34 -14.25 -9.06
C ILE A 18 2.58 -14.66 -9.85
N ILE A 19 3.15 -13.74 -10.64
CA ILE A 19 4.36 -14.01 -11.44
C ILE A 19 5.55 -14.33 -10.52
N ALA A 20 5.78 -13.52 -9.50
CA ALA A 20 6.84 -13.73 -8.53
C ALA A 20 6.71 -15.09 -7.83
N GLY A 21 5.48 -15.47 -7.49
CA GLY A 21 5.23 -16.73 -6.84
C GLY A 21 5.37 -17.95 -7.74
N VAL A 22 4.97 -17.87 -9.02
CA VAL A 22 5.27 -18.92 -9.99
C VAL A 22 6.78 -19.13 -10.11
N PHE A 23 7.56 -18.05 -10.15
CA PHE A 23 9.02 -18.12 -10.21
C PHE A 23 9.61 -18.78 -8.96
N VAL A 24 9.15 -18.40 -7.76
CA VAL A 24 9.56 -19.01 -6.49
C VAL A 24 9.18 -20.50 -6.43
N ALA A 25 7.98 -20.87 -6.88
CA ALA A 25 7.54 -22.26 -6.87
C ALA A 25 8.39 -23.14 -7.79
N LYS A 26 8.70 -22.68 -9.01
CA LYS A 26 9.62 -23.38 -9.92
C LYS A 26 10.99 -23.55 -9.29
N LYS A 27 11.55 -22.50 -8.67
CA LYS A 27 12.85 -22.57 -7.97
C LYS A 27 12.85 -23.55 -6.79
N LYS A 28 11.69 -23.78 -6.18
CA LYS A 28 11.50 -24.70 -5.05
C LYS A 28 11.05 -26.10 -5.46
N ASN A 29 11.05 -26.44 -6.77
CA ASN A 29 10.50 -27.68 -7.31
C ASN A 29 9.06 -27.98 -6.84
N ARG A 30 8.28 -26.93 -6.59
CA ARG A 30 6.86 -26.98 -6.20
C ARG A 30 5.99 -26.72 -7.42
N SER A 31 4.83 -27.36 -7.45
CA SER A 31 3.83 -27.18 -8.52
C SER A 31 3.34 -25.73 -8.59
N PRO A 32 3.43 -25.05 -9.75
CA PRO A 32 2.94 -23.68 -9.90
C PRO A 32 1.41 -23.56 -9.93
N HIS A 33 0.67 -24.67 -10.01
CA HIS A 33 -0.80 -24.66 -10.18
C HIS A 33 -1.56 -23.93 -9.08
N TRP A 34 -1.00 -23.83 -7.87
CA TRP A 34 -1.56 -23.04 -6.77
C TRP A 34 -1.77 -21.56 -7.12
N PHE A 35 -1.03 -21.03 -8.08
CA PHE A 35 -1.17 -19.63 -8.53
C PHE A 35 -2.40 -19.38 -9.40
N TRP A 36 -3.09 -20.43 -9.87
CA TRP A 36 -4.42 -20.26 -10.48
C TRP A 36 -5.41 -19.69 -9.46
N LEU A 37 -5.31 -20.08 -8.18
CA LEU A 37 -6.13 -19.50 -7.10
C LEU A 37 -5.85 -18.00 -6.90
N GLY A 38 -4.67 -17.52 -7.33
CA GLY A 38 -4.29 -16.12 -7.27
C GLY A 38 -5.06 -15.20 -8.22
N ILE A 39 -5.86 -15.78 -9.14
CA ILE A 39 -6.75 -15.04 -10.06
C ILE A 39 -7.94 -14.39 -9.35
N TRP A 40 -8.04 -14.54 -8.03
CA TRP A 40 -8.97 -13.79 -7.18
C TRP A 40 -8.21 -12.64 -6.52
N PRO A 41 -8.81 -11.42 -6.43
CA PRO A 41 -8.20 -10.28 -5.77
C PRO A 41 -7.71 -10.62 -4.36
N GLY A 42 -6.44 -10.34 -4.07
CA GLY A 42 -5.81 -10.59 -2.77
C GLY A 42 -5.30 -12.01 -2.51
N ILE A 43 -5.85 -13.06 -3.16
CA ILE A 43 -5.42 -14.45 -2.92
C ILE A 43 -4.00 -14.71 -3.44
N GLY A 44 -3.62 -14.08 -4.57
CA GLY A 44 -2.29 -14.24 -5.15
C GLY A 44 -1.15 -13.86 -4.21
N LEU A 45 -1.36 -12.82 -3.39
CA LEU A 45 -0.39 -12.38 -2.38
C LEU A 45 -0.26 -13.40 -1.25
N TRP A 46 -1.37 -13.97 -0.77
CA TRP A 46 -1.35 -15.02 0.25
C TRP A 46 -0.63 -16.29 -0.24
N VAL A 47 -0.93 -16.74 -1.47
CA VAL A 47 -0.25 -17.90 -2.07
C VAL A 47 1.24 -17.63 -2.25
N PHE A 48 1.62 -16.41 -2.65
CA PHE A 48 3.03 -16.01 -2.74
C PHE A 48 3.74 -16.10 -1.38
N ILE A 49 3.14 -15.56 -0.31
CA ILE A 49 3.69 -15.62 1.05
C ILE A 49 3.83 -17.08 1.52
N ILE A 50 2.81 -17.91 1.31
CA ILE A 50 2.87 -19.35 1.64
C ILE A 50 4.03 -20.03 0.90
N MET A 51 4.19 -19.75 -0.40
CA MET A 51 5.30 -20.31 -1.18
C MET A 51 6.67 -19.81 -0.73
N LEU A 52 6.79 -18.60 -0.15
CA LEU A 52 8.03 -18.14 0.48
C LEU A 52 8.38 -18.94 1.74
N ILE A 53 7.37 -19.37 2.52
CA ILE A 53 7.54 -20.15 3.76
C ILE A 53 7.82 -21.62 3.47
N LEU A 54 7.17 -22.21 2.46
CA LEU A 54 7.34 -23.62 2.12
C LEU A 54 8.80 -23.91 1.72
N LYS A 55 9.35 -25.01 2.23
CA LYS A 55 10.70 -25.47 1.84
C LYS A 55 10.70 -25.98 0.39
N SER A 56 11.87 -25.93 -0.23
CA SER A 56 12.10 -26.59 -1.52
C SER A 56 11.89 -28.10 -1.40
N LEU A 57 11.47 -28.70 -2.51
CA LEU A 57 11.45 -30.15 -2.67
C LEU A 57 12.74 -30.58 -3.36
N GLU A 58 13.31 -31.69 -2.89
CA GLU A 58 14.44 -32.35 -3.55
C GLU A 58 13.92 -33.51 -4.39
N ILE A 59 14.61 -33.84 -5.47
CA ILE A 59 14.24 -34.96 -6.35
C ILE A 59 15.07 -36.17 -5.92
N CYS A 60 14.41 -37.29 -5.62
CA CYS A 60 15.10 -38.51 -5.25
C CYS A 60 15.83 -39.13 -6.46
N GLU A 61 17.14 -39.35 -6.37
CA GLU A 61 17.94 -39.91 -7.47
C GLU A 61 17.52 -41.34 -7.88
N SER A 62 16.97 -42.11 -6.94
CA SER A 62 16.61 -43.51 -7.21
C SER A 62 15.24 -43.72 -7.84
N CYS A 63 14.27 -42.85 -7.57
CA CYS A 63 12.89 -43.02 -8.05
C CYS A 63 12.29 -41.77 -8.71
N ASN A 64 13.07 -40.70 -8.81
CA ASN A 64 12.74 -39.42 -9.43
C ASN A 64 11.49 -38.72 -8.86
N LYS A 65 11.05 -39.10 -7.65
CA LYS A 65 9.92 -38.46 -6.96
C LYS A 65 10.39 -37.28 -6.09
N ALA A 66 9.56 -36.24 -6.02
CA ALA A 66 9.78 -35.07 -5.18
C ALA A 66 9.56 -35.43 -3.69
N ILE A 67 10.57 -35.17 -2.86
CA ILE A 67 10.58 -35.45 -1.43
C ILE A 67 10.87 -34.18 -0.62
N PRO A 68 10.44 -34.12 0.66
CA PRO A 68 10.77 -32.98 1.53
C PRO A 68 12.28 -32.82 1.67
N ASN A 69 12.79 -31.62 1.40
CA ASN A 69 14.18 -31.27 1.70
C ASN A 69 14.44 -31.50 3.21
N GLY A 70 15.41 -32.37 3.53
CA GLY A 70 15.65 -32.82 4.89
C GLY A 70 15.39 -34.30 5.17
N ALA A 71 14.74 -35.04 4.26
CA ALA A 71 14.35 -36.43 4.50
C ALA A 71 15.57 -37.36 4.41
N LYS A 72 15.83 -38.18 5.44
CA LYS A 72 16.92 -39.19 5.43
C LYS A 72 16.58 -40.42 4.59
N VAL A 73 15.31 -40.81 4.56
CA VAL A 73 14.81 -41.96 3.81
C VAL A 73 13.67 -41.50 2.91
N CYS A 74 13.68 -41.95 1.65
CA CYS A 74 12.62 -41.63 0.71
C CYS A 74 11.32 -42.38 1.08
N PRO A 75 10.18 -41.69 1.27
CA PRO A 75 8.92 -42.32 1.65
C PRO A 75 8.30 -43.19 0.54
N TYR A 76 8.78 -43.06 -0.70
CA TYR A 76 8.21 -43.79 -1.84
C TYR A 76 8.97 -45.06 -2.21
N CYS A 77 10.31 -45.05 -2.08
CA CYS A 77 11.16 -46.17 -2.49
C CYS A 77 11.99 -46.78 -1.34
N GLY A 78 11.95 -46.18 -0.15
CA GLY A 78 12.65 -46.69 1.04
C GLY A 78 14.17 -46.53 1.02
N LYS A 79 14.76 -45.96 -0.05
CA LYS A 79 16.21 -45.75 -0.14
C LYS A 79 16.65 -44.52 0.66
N GLU A 80 17.86 -44.61 1.19
CA GLU A 80 18.54 -43.50 1.85
C GLU A 80 18.82 -42.37 0.87
N THR A 81 18.72 -41.14 1.36
CA THR A 81 19.01 -39.94 0.59
C THR A 81 20.43 -39.46 0.86
N MET A 82 20.89 -38.49 0.06
CA MET A 82 22.14 -37.75 0.28
C MET A 82 22.24 -37.04 1.64
N LEU A 83 21.15 -37.00 2.41
CA LEU A 83 21.13 -36.45 3.77
C LEU A 83 21.29 -37.53 4.85
N ALA A 84 21.08 -38.80 4.54
CA ALA A 84 21.33 -39.91 5.48
C ALA A 84 22.82 -40.07 5.79
N SER A 85 23.69 -39.78 4.82
CA SER A 85 25.15 -39.85 4.95
C SER A 85 25.77 -38.64 5.65
N LYS A 86 25.00 -37.58 5.91
CA LYS A 86 25.50 -36.35 6.55
C LYS A 86 25.50 -36.45 8.06
N THR A 87 26.53 -35.88 8.68
CA THR A 87 26.66 -35.86 10.15
C THR A 87 25.61 -34.93 10.77
N THR A 88 25.18 -35.20 12.00
CA THR A 88 24.21 -34.37 12.74
C THR A 88 24.60 -32.88 12.79
N GLU A 89 25.89 -32.57 12.93
CA GLU A 89 26.39 -31.18 12.91
C GLU A 89 26.29 -30.53 11.51
N GLU A 90 26.53 -31.29 10.44
CA GLU A 90 26.33 -30.81 9.06
C GLU A 90 24.86 -30.54 8.76
N ILE A 91 23.95 -31.40 9.26
CA ILE A 91 22.50 -31.20 9.11
C ILE A 91 22.05 -29.93 9.85
N LYS A 92 22.56 -29.68 11.07
CA LYS A 92 22.26 -28.44 11.83
C LYS A 92 22.73 -27.20 11.08
N THR A 93 23.95 -27.21 10.52
CA THR A 93 24.50 -26.05 9.79
C THR A 93 23.75 -25.78 8.49
N ILE A 94 23.37 -26.82 7.73
CA ILE A 94 22.52 -26.70 6.53
C ILE A 94 21.16 -26.08 6.88
N LYS A 95 20.47 -26.64 7.90
CA LYS A 95 19.16 -26.14 8.34
C LYS A 95 19.24 -24.69 8.84
N LYS A 96 20.30 -24.32 9.56
CA LYS A 96 20.54 -22.94 10.02
C LYS A 96 20.77 -21.99 8.83
N ARG A 97 21.54 -22.40 7.83
CA ARG A 97 21.81 -21.61 6.62
C ARG A 97 20.55 -21.43 5.76
N GLU A 98 19.74 -22.48 5.61
CA GLU A 98 18.45 -22.41 4.90
C GLU A 98 17.46 -21.47 5.60
N ASN A 99 17.29 -21.62 6.92
CA ASN A 99 16.42 -20.74 7.70
C ASN A 99 16.88 -19.27 7.61
N LYS A 100 18.20 -19.01 7.70
CA LYS A 100 18.75 -17.66 7.53
C LYS A 100 18.43 -17.06 6.16
N LYS A 101 18.54 -17.84 5.07
CA LYS A 101 18.17 -17.39 3.72
C LYS A 101 16.70 -17.03 3.61
N ILE A 102 15.81 -17.88 4.14
CA ILE A 102 14.35 -17.65 4.12
C ILE A 102 14.00 -16.37 4.89
N ILE A 103 14.55 -16.20 6.11
CA ILE A 103 14.28 -15.01 6.93
C ILE A 103 14.71 -13.73 6.20
N ILE A 104 15.91 -13.72 5.61
CA ILE A 104 16.40 -12.56 4.86
C ILE A 104 15.49 -12.27 3.67
N THR A 105 15.14 -13.28 2.86
CA THR A 105 14.27 -13.09 1.69
C THR A 105 12.88 -12.55 2.09
N VAL A 106 12.26 -13.11 3.13
CA VAL A 106 10.95 -12.66 3.61
C VAL A 106 11.03 -11.23 4.13
N PHE A 107 12.04 -10.90 4.92
CA PHE A 107 12.24 -9.55 5.45
C PHE A 107 12.45 -8.53 4.33
N THR A 108 13.30 -8.81 3.34
CA THR A 108 13.54 -7.93 2.19
C THR A 108 12.26 -7.69 1.39
N VAL A 109 11.46 -8.73 1.13
CA VAL A 109 10.19 -8.59 0.40
C VAL A 109 9.18 -7.75 1.18
N LEU A 110 9.03 -7.98 2.49
CA LEU A 110 8.15 -7.18 3.34
C LEU A 110 8.57 -5.71 3.38
N LEU A 111 9.88 -5.45 3.44
CA LEU A 111 10.43 -4.09 3.42
C LEU A 111 10.13 -3.37 2.08
N ILE A 112 10.28 -4.06 0.95
CA ILE A 112 9.94 -3.49 -0.37
C ILE A 112 8.44 -3.15 -0.45
N ILE A 113 7.57 -4.04 0.02
CA ILE A 113 6.12 -3.79 0.05
C ILE A 113 5.80 -2.58 0.93
N PHE A 114 6.41 -2.49 2.11
CA PHE A 114 6.24 -1.36 3.01
C PHE A 114 6.65 -0.03 2.37
N ILE A 115 7.78 -0.01 1.66
CA ILE A 115 8.25 1.18 0.92
C ILE A 115 7.28 1.57 -0.19
N LEU A 116 6.79 0.61 -0.98
CA LEU A 116 5.82 0.87 -2.06
C LEU A 116 4.53 1.46 -1.51
N VAL A 117 3.98 0.87 -0.44
CA VAL A 117 2.77 1.35 0.21
C VAL A 117 2.98 2.76 0.76
N ALA A 118 4.07 3.00 1.51
CA ALA A 118 4.39 4.32 2.03
C ALA A 118 4.57 5.36 0.91
N GLY A 119 5.21 4.99 -0.19
CA GLY A 119 5.37 5.83 -1.38
C GLY A 119 4.04 6.23 -2.00
N ILE A 120 3.08 5.31 -2.10
CA ILE A 120 1.72 5.59 -2.59
C ILE A 120 1.02 6.61 -1.67
N PHE A 121 1.10 6.42 -0.35
CA PHE A 121 0.48 7.36 0.61
C PHE A 121 1.08 8.77 0.50
N ILE A 122 2.40 8.90 0.39
CA ILE A 122 3.07 10.19 0.21
C ILE A 122 2.67 10.83 -1.11
N PHE A 123 2.67 10.06 -2.19
CA PHE A 123 2.32 10.52 -3.53
C PHE A 123 0.88 11.03 -3.62
N VAL A 124 -0.08 10.25 -3.09
CA VAL A 124 -1.49 10.66 -3.03
C VAL A 124 -1.63 11.92 -2.18
N GLY A 125 -1.02 11.98 -0.99
CA GLY A 125 -1.05 13.16 -0.14
C GLY A 125 -0.52 14.42 -0.84
N MET A 126 0.55 14.29 -1.62
CA MET A 126 1.10 15.39 -2.43
C MET A 126 0.16 15.80 -3.57
N ALA A 127 -0.49 14.84 -4.24
CA ALA A 127 -1.46 15.12 -5.29
C ALA A 127 -2.67 15.92 -4.78
N PHE A 128 -3.17 15.60 -3.58
CA PHE A 128 -4.23 16.40 -2.93
C PHE A 128 -3.75 17.81 -2.58
N LYS A 129 -2.55 17.97 -2.00
CA LYS A 129 -1.99 19.30 -1.68
C LYS A 129 -1.77 20.18 -2.92
N ASN A 130 -1.48 19.56 -4.06
CA ASN A 130 -1.28 20.26 -5.31
C ASN A 130 -2.59 20.55 -6.07
N SER A 131 -3.73 20.04 -5.58
CA SER A 131 -5.02 20.30 -6.20
C SER A 131 -5.47 21.75 -6.01
N GLU A 132 -6.16 22.28 -7.01
CA GLU A 132 -6.66 23.65 -7.00
C GLU A 132 -7.66 23.91 -5.87
N PRO A 133 -8.65 23.02 -5.59
CA PRO A 133 -9.56 23.23 -4.47
C PRO A 133 -8.88 23.33 -3.11
N PHE A 134 -7.79 22.57 -2.91
CA PHE A 134 -7.00 22.67 -1.68
C PHE A 134 -6.27 24.01 -1.58
N LYS A 135 -5.56 24.42 -2.64
CA LYS A 135 -4.80 25.68 -2.63
C LYS A 135 -5.69 26.89 -2.43
N HIS A 136 -6.82 26.94 -3.12
CA HIS A 136 -7.77 28.04 -3.00
C HIS A 136 -8.38 28.11 -1.59
N SER A 137 -8.69 26.96 -0.98
CA SER A 137 -9.16 26.96 0.41
C SER A 137 -8.12 27.45 1.41
N ILE A 138 -6.82 27.20 1.18
CA ILE A 138 -5.74 27.74 2.02
C ILE A 138 -5.61 29.25 1.84
N GLU A 139 -5.67 29.74 0.60
CA GLU A 139 -5.63 31.18 0.29
C GLU A 139 -6.76 31.94 1.01
N LEU A 140 -7.99 31.42 0.97
CA LEU A 140 -9.12 32.04 1.68
C LEU A 140 -8.95 32.02 3.21
N ILE A 141 -8.32 30.97 3.76
CA ILE A 141 -8.00 30.89 5.18
C ILE A 141 -6.94 31.94 5.56
N GLU A 142 -5.89 32.07 4.77
CA GLU A 142 -4.79 33.01 5.03
C GLU A 142 -5.22 34.48 4.89
N ASN A 143 -6.18 34.76 4.00
CA ASN A 143 -6.74 36.09 3.81
C ASN A 143 -7.81 36.47 4.84
N ASN A 144 -8.31 35.51 5.63
CA ASN A 144 -9.33 35.76 6.65
C ASN A 144 -8.71 36.09 8.01
N SER A 145 -8.84 37.34 8.46
CA SER A 145 -8.26 37.82 9.73
C SER A 145 -8.81 37.07 10.95
N GLU A 146 -10.11 36.77 11.00
CA GLU A 146 -10.75 36.04 12.10
C GLU A 146 -10.13 34.64 12.28
N ILE A 147 -9.90 33.94 11.16
CA ILE A 147 -9.28 32.61 11.19
C ILE A 147 -7.80 32.72 11.58
N MET A 148 -7.06 33.66 10.99
CA MET A 148 -5.63 33.82 11.27
C MET A 148 -5.34 34.24 12.71
N GLU A 149 -6.20 35.04 13.34
CA GLU A 149 -6.13 35.34 14.78
C GLU A 149 -6.33 34.08 15.64
N TYR A 150 -7.19 33.16 15.19
CA TYR A 150 -7.48 31.91 15.89
C TYR A 150 -6.37 30.85 15.71
N ILE A 151 -5.92 30.59 14.48
CA ILE A 151 -4.90 29.54 14.21
C ILE A 151 -3.47 30.04 14.39
N GLY A 152 -3.23 31.34 14.24
CA GLY A 152 -1.90 31.97 14.26
C GLY A 152 -1.06 31.70 13.00
N ASN A 153 0.00 32.51 12.82
CA ASN A 153 0.85 32.49 11.62
C ASN A 153 1.74 31.24 11.45
N ASN A 154 1.84 30.38 12.47
CA ASN A 154 2.70 29.18 12.47
C ASN A 154 1.89 27.87 12.43
N TYR A 155 0.76 27.88 11.73
CA TYR A 155 -0.09 26.71 11.63
C TYR A 155 0.58 25.61 10.77
N ARG A 156 0.21 24.34 11.02
CA ARG A 156 0.70 23.20 10.24
C ARG A 156 -0.43 22.25 9.89
N GLN A 157 -0.46 21.80 8.65
CA GLN A 157 -1.36 20.71 8.27
C GLN A 157 -0.99 19.43 9.03
N THR A 158 -2.00 18.77 9.60
CA THR A 158 -1.84 17.51 10.33
C THR A 158 -2.81 16.45 9.82
N GLY A 159 -2.44 15.18 9.94
CA GLY A 159 -3.21 14.07 9.41
C GLY A 159 -3.26 14.01 7.88
N MET A 160 -4.05 13.06 7.37
CA MET A 160 -4.28 12.88 5.93
C MET A 160 -5.43 13.77 5.46
N ILE A 161 -5.37 14.15 4.18
CA ILE A 161 -6.52 14.74 3.49
C ILE A 161 -7.47 13.59 3.17
N LEU A 162 -8.71 13.73 3.59
CA LEU A 162 -9.78 12.74 3.42
C LEU A 162 -10.75 13.22 2.34
N GLY A 163 -11.46 12.28 1.72
CA GLY A 163 -12.44 12.58 0.69
C GLY A 163 -11.93 12.23 -0.71
N SER A 164 -12.48 12.90 -1.72
CA SER A 164 -12.26 12.55 -3.12
C SER A 164 -12.14 13.78 -4.00
N ILE A 165 -11.26 13.69 -4.99
CA ILE A 165 -11.18 14.62 -6.11
C ILE A 165 -11.20 13.78 -7.39
N ASN A 166 -12.26 13.90 -8.17
CA ASN A 166 -12.38 13.26 -9.47
C ASN A 166 -12.38 14.34 -10.54
N VAL A 167 -11.57 14.14 -11.57
CA VAL A 167 -11.51 15.04 -12.73
C VAL A 167 -11.61 14.17 -13.97
N SER A 168 -12.62 14.45 -14.79
CA SER A 168 -12.94 13.73 -16.02
C SER A 168 -12.59 14.64 -17.20
N GLY A 169 -11.46 14.34 -17.84
CA GLY A 169 -10.84 15.24 -18.82
C GLY A 169 -10.35 16.53 -18.16
N ASP A 170 -10.31 17.62 -18.91
CA ASP A 170 -9.95 18.94 -18.37
C ASP A 170 -11.18 19.79 -18.01
N SER A 171 -12.37 19.41 -18.48
CA SER A 171 -13.59 20.22 -18.43
C SER A 171 -14.49 19.98 -17.22
N THR A 172 -14.56 18.75 -16.69
CA THR A 172 -15.52 18.38 -15.64
C THR A 172 -14.85 17.70 -14.45
N GLY A 173 -15.45 17.83 -13.27
CA GLY A 173 -14.89 17.24 -12.05
C GLY A 173 -15.70 17.53 -10.79
N ASN A 174 -15.39 16.82 -9.72
CA ASN A 174 -15.94 17.05 -8.41
C ASN A 174 -14.85 16.92 -7.35
N ALA A 175 -14.96 17.72 -6.29
CA ALA A 175 -14.07 17.69 -5.15
C ALA A 175 -14.92 17.78 -3.88
N SER A 176 -14.70 16.83 -2.97
CA SER A 176 -15.21 16.88 -1.61
C SER A 176 -14.08 16.42 -0.72
N ILE A 177 -13.34 17.37 -0.15
CA ILE A 177 -12.14 17.11 0.65
C ILE A 177 -12.28 17.66 2.06
N MET A 178 -11.65 16.97 2.99
CA MET A 178 -11.56 17.36 4.39
C MET A 178 -10.12 17.23 4.85
N TYR A 179 -9.60 18.26 5.50
CA TYR A 179 -8.25 18.23 6.07
C TYR A 179 -8.21 18.93 7.43
N LYS A 180 -7.12 18.70 8.17
CA LYS A 180 -6.94 19.26 9.50
C LYS A 180 -5.71 20.15 9.54
N ILE A 181 -5.84 21.27 10.23
CA ILE A 181 -4.76 22.20 10.52
C ILE A 181 -4.59 22.28 12.03
N LYS A 182 -3.35 22.19 12.52
CA LYS A 182 -2.98 22.45 13.90
C LYS A 182 -2.43 23.87 13.99
N GLY A 183 -3.12 24.73 14.72
CA GLY A 183 -2.71 26.10 15.04
C GLY A 183 -2.48 26.31 16.53
N LYS A 184 -2.42 27.59 16.93
CA LYS A 184 -2.28 28.06 18.32
C LYS A 184 -3.40 27.53 19.23
N ASN A 185 -4.64 27.60 18.77
CA ASN A 185 -5.82 27.22 19.55
C ASN A 185 -6.25 25.75 19.38
N GLY A 186 -5.39 24.90 18.79
CA GLY A 186 -5.65 23.46 18.67
C GLY A 186 -5.80 22.98 17.23
N ILE A 187 -6.63 21.95 17.03
CA ILE A 187 -6.83 21.30 15.73
C ILE A 187 -8.16 21.72 15.14
N SER A 188 -8.09 22.45 14.03
CA SER A 188 -9.23 22.86 13.22
C SER A 188 -9.44 21.92 12.03
N ARG A 189 -10.68 21.78 11.61
CA ARG A 189 -11.07 20.95 10.46
C ARG A 189 -11.58 21.87 9.35
N ILE A 190 -11.18 21.59 8.13
CA ILE A 190 -11.63 22.31 6.95
C ILE A 190 -12.38 21.34 6.06
N TYR A 191 -13.53 21.75 5.54
CA TYR A 191 -14.31 21.01 4.56
C TYR A 191 -14.48 21.84 3.29
N VAL A 192 -14.13 21.28 2.15
CA VAL A 192 -14.20 21.93 0.85
C VAL A 192 -15.04 21.08 -0.07
N LYS A 193 -16.06 21.68 -0.68
CA LYS A 193 -16.88 21.08 -1.72
C LYS A 193 -16.90 21.98 -2.96
N ALA A 194 -16.50 21.43 -4.10
CA ALA A 194 -16.43 22.13 -5.37
C ALA A 194 -16.79 21.23 -6.55
N GLU A 195 -17.32 21.81 -7.60
CA GLU A 195 -17.57 21.16 -8.89
C GLU A 195 -16.79 21.89 -9.97
N LYS A 196 -16.24 21.14 -10.92
CA LYS A 196 -15.54 21.72 -12.06
C LYS A 196 -16.46 21.68 -13.26
N GLU A 197 -16.71 22.84 -13.86
CA GLU A 197 -17.50 22.99 -15.08
C GLU A 197 -16.71 23.83 -16.08
N ASN A 198 -16.65 23.37 -17.34
CA ASN A 198 -15.93 24.05 -18.42
C ASN A 198 -14.47 24.43 -18.07
N GLY A 199 -13.80 23.61 -17.26
CA GLY A 199 -12.42 23.84 -16.85
C GLY A 199 -12.23 24.77 -15.65
N ILE A 200 -13.32 25.30 -15.08
CA ILE A 200 -13.31 26.23 -13.95
C ILE A 200 -13.90 25.54 -12.72
N TRP A 201 -13.29 25.74 -11.56
CA TRP A 201 -13.84 25.23 -10.29
C TRP A 201 -14.85 26.22 -9.71
N ILE A 202 -16.06 25.72 -9.47
CA ILE A 202 -17.16 26.41 -8.80
C ILE A 202 -17.24 25.83 -7.38
N TYR A 203 -16.98 26.67 -6.40
CA TYR A 203 -16.96 26.29 -4.99
C TYR A 203 -18.37 26.38 -4.40
N GLN A 204 -18.86 25.27 -3.85
CA GLN A 204 -20.17 25.21 -3.20
C GLN A 204 -20.07 25.52 -1.71
N LYS A 205 -19.00 25.04 -1.05
CA LYS A 205 -18.78 25.20 0.38
C LYS A 205 -17.28 25.22 0.69
N ILE A 206 -16.84 26.18 1.50
CA ILE A 206 -15.53 26.17 2.14
C ILE A 206 -15.75 26.49 3.62
N LEU A 207 -15.77 25.46 4.45
CA LEU A 207 -16.16 25.56 5.85
C LEU A 207 -14.96 25.36 6.76
N PHE A 208 -14.71 26.30 7.66
CA PHE A 208 -13.70 26.21 8.70
C PHE A 208 -14.36 25.94 10.06
N TYR A 209 -13.97 24.82 10.69
CA TYR A 209 -14.44 24.43 12.03
C TYR A 209 -13.31 24.65 13.04
N LYS A 210 -13.55 25.54 14.03
CA LYS A 210 -12.54 25.92 15.04
C LYS A 210 -12.06 24.74 15.88
N GLU A 211 -12.98 23.88 16.32
CA GLU A 211 -12.68 22.71 17.15
C GLU A 211 -13.27 21.41 16.61
N LEU A 212 -12.69 20.29 17.03
CA LEU A 212 -13.07 18.96 16.59
C LEU A 212 -14.43 18.55 17.20
N GLY A 213 -15.53 18.88 16.53
CA GLY A 213 -16.90 18.56 16.99
C GLY A 213 -17.72 19.76 17.43
N SER A 214 -17.18 20.97 17.31
CA SER A 214 -17.91 22.22 17.52
C SER A 214 -18.83 22.53 16.32
N THR A 215 -19.96 23.21 16.61
CA THR A 215 -20.87 23.79 15.62
C THR A 215 -20.46 25.20 15.19
N ASP A 216 -19.40 25.77 15.79
CA ASP A 216 -18.83 27.05 15.38
C ASP A 216 -18.08 26.86 14.05
N VAL A 217 -18.78 27.24 12.98
CA VAL A 217 -18.36 27.11 11.59
C VAL A 217 -18.29 28.50 10.96
N ILE A 218 -17.18 28.79 10.31
CA ILE A 218 -17.01 29.97 9.48
C ILE A 218 -17.15 29.50 8.03
N ASP A 219 -18.18 29.96 7.33
CA ASP A 219 -18.27 29.82 5.87
C ASP A 219 -17.39 30.90 5.23
N LEU A 220 -16.44 30.46 4.40
CA LEU A 220 -15.48 31.32 3.71
C LEU A 220 -15.99 31.82 2.36
N LEU A 221 -17.15 31.35 1.90
CA LEU A 221 -17.78 31.80 0.65
C LEU A 221 -18.91 32.80 0.85
N GLU A 222 -19.46 32.90 2.06
CA GLU A 222 -20.44 33.93 2.38
C GLU A 222 -19.71 35.26 2.60
N GLU A 223 -19.90 36.22 1.69
CA GLU A 223 -19.43 37.60 1.88
C GLU A 223 -20.03 38.17 3.18
N LYS A 224 -19.15 38.60 4.10
CA LYS A 224 -19.52 39.37 5.29
C LYS A 224 -19.51 40.86 4.98
#